data_AF-A0A931XTR9-F1
#
_entry.id   AF-A0A931XTR9-F1
#
_cell.length_a   1.000
_cell.length_b   1.000
_cell.length_c   1.000
_cell.angle_alpha   90.00
_cell.angle_beta   90.00
_cell.angle_gamma   90.00
#
_symmetry.space_group_name_H-M   'P 1'
#
loop_
_entity.id
_entity.type
_entity.pdbx_description
1 polymer ?
#
loop_
_entity_poly.entity_id
_entity_poly.type
_entity_poly.pdbx_seq_one_letter_code
_entity_poly.pdbx_strand_id
1 'polypeptide(L)'
;MLPTAPPVRSPIAALLAVIIPVVLFVAPLPSLPTQARQALAITLFATISWLTGTIRAEYAGLVTLLAFPLTGTTTFEATFAYFGP
;
A
#
# COMPACT_ATOMS: atom_id res chain seq x y z
N MET A 1 22.72 -17.55 15.25
CA MET A 1 21.86 -16.52 15.85
C MET A 1 20.70 -16.30 14.88
N LEU A 2 19.46 -16.58 15.28
CA LEU A 2 18.31 -16.21 14.46
C LEU A 2 18.23 -14.67 14.40
N PRO A 3 17.98 -14.05 13.24
CA PRO A 3 17.65 -12.64 13.19
C PRO A 3 16.35 -12.43 13.96
N THR A 4 16.43 -11.75 15.11
CA THR A 4 15.25 -11.29 15.85
C THR A 4 14.52 -10.29 14.96
N ALA A 5 13.31 -10.63 14.53
CA ALA A 5 12.44 -9.73 13.77
C ALA A 5 12.23 -8.39 14.54
N PRO A 6 12.07 -7.27 13.83
CA PRO A 6 12.33 -5.91 14.34
C PRO A 6 11.23 -5.44 15.30
N PRO A 7 11.54 -4.89 16.50
CA PRO A 7 10.52 -4.37 17.39
C PRO A 7 10.51 -2.84 17.41
N VAL A 8 9.74 -2.19 16.54
CA VAL A 8 9.08 -0.91 16.86
C VAL A 8 7.74 -0.84 16.12
N ARG A 9 6.65 -1.30 16.77
CA ARG A 9 5.28 -0.99 16.35
C ARG A 9 4.93 0.41 16.84
N SER A 10 5.48 1.43 16.19
CA SER A 10 5.13 2.81 16.53
C SER A 10 3.66 3.03 16.16
N PRO A 11 2.77 3.35 17.13
CA PRO A 11 1.38 3.62 16.82
C PRO A 11 1.22 4.82 15.89
N ILE A 12 2.16 5.77 15.97
CA ILE A 12 2.24 6.92 15.06
C ILE A 12 2.54 6.45 13.64
N ALA A 13 3.49 5.52 13.46
CA ALA A 13 3.80 4.98 12.14
C ALA A 13 2.61 4.21 11.55
N ALA A 14 1.91 3.42 12.37
CA ALA A 14 0.70 2.70 11.93
C ALA A 14 -0.41 3.68 11.53
N LEU A 15 -0.58 4.74 12.29
CA LEU A 15 -1.53 5.80 12.00
C LEU A 15 -1.17 6.51 10.68
N LEU A 16 0.10 6.87 10.48
CA LEU A 16 0.57 7.50 9.24
C LEU A 16 0.46 6.58 8.02
N ALA A 17 0.70 5.28 8.19
CA ALA A 17 0.52 4.27 7.15
C ALA A 17 -0.92 4.20 6.63
N VAL A 18 -1.91 4.62 7.43
CA VAL A 18 -3.32 4.68 7.01
C VAL A 18 -3.71 6.09 6.58
N ILE A 19 -3.40 7.11 7.39
CA ILE A 19 -3.84 8.49 7.15
C ILE A 19 -3.27 9.03 5.84
N ILE A 20 -1.96 8.87 5.58
CA ILE A 20 -1.33 9.47 4.39
C ILE A 20 -1.96 8.89 3.11
N PRO A 21 -2.06 7.55 2.94
CA PRO A 21 -2.74 6.97 1.78
C PRO A 21 -4.21 7.36 1.67
N VAL A 22 -4.96 7.35 2.77
CA VAL A 22 -6.39 7.70 2.76
C VAL A 22 -6.58 9.14 2.32
N VAL A 23 -5.85 10.09 2.92
CA VAL A 23 -5.90 11.50 2.54
C VAL A 23 -5.56 11.66 1.06
N LEU A 24 -4.50 11.01 0.57
CA LEU A 24 -4.13 11.08 -0.84
C LEU A 24 -5.20 10.48 -1.77
N PHE A 25 -5.89 9.42 -1.33
CA PHE A 25 -6.93 8.76 -2.09
C PHE A 25 -8.14 9.68 -2.34
N VAL A 26 -8.62 10.36 -1.28
CA VAL A 26 -9.79 11.27 -1.36
C VAL A 26 -9.43 12.72 -1.73
N ALA A 27 -8.21 13.19 -1.47
CA ALA A 27 -7.84 14.57 -1.73
C ALA A 27 -7.96 14.90 -3.23
N PRO A 28 -8.69 15.95 -3.61
CA PRO A 28 -8.75 16.40 -5.00
C PRO A 28 -7.41 17.05 -5.36
N LEU A 29 -6.52 16.27 -5.96
CA LEU A 29 -5.29 16.76 -6.57
C LEU A 29 -5.55 17.09 -8.06
N PRO A 30 -5.79 18.36 -8.42
CA PRO A 30 -6.20 18.73 -9.77
C PRO A 30 -5.11 18.48 -10.84
N SER A 31 -3.86 18.32 -10.42
CA SER A 31 -2.73 18.03 -11.31
C SER A 31 -2.55 16.55 -11.65
N LEU A 32 -3.30 15.64 -11.02
CA LEU A 32 -3.13 14.19 -11.17
C LEU A 32 -4.41 13.51 -11.65
N PRO A 33 -4.33 12.67 -12.70
CA PRO A 33 -5.44 11.78 -13.05
C PRO A 33 -5.85 10.91 -11.86
N THR A 34 -7.15 10.66 -11.70
CA THR A 34 -7.70 9.88 -10.58
C THR A 34 -7.01 8.53 -10.40
N GLN A 35 -6.75 7.80 -11.50
CA GLN A 35 -6.04 6.52 -11.45
C GLN A 35 -4.62 6.66 -10.91
N ALA A 36 -3.85 7.66 -11.35
CA ALA A 36 -2.49 7.89 -10.88
C ALA A 36 -2.45 8.22 -9.38
N ARG A 37 -3.42 9.00 -8.91
CA ARG A 37 -3.58 9.32 -7.49
C ARG A 37 -3.90 8.09 -6.65
N GLN A 38 -4.81 7.24 -7.11
CA GLN A 38 -5.16 5.99 -6.43
C GLN A 38 -3.96 5.02 -6.39
N ALA A 39 -3.26 4.87 -7.52
CA ALA A 39 -2.04 4.07 -7.59
C ALA A 39 -0.99 4.52 -6.58
N LEU A 40 -0.79 5.84 -6.49
CA LEU A 40 0.17 6.45 -5.58
C LEU A 40 -0.24 6.22 -4.11
N ALA A 41 -1.53 6.37 -3.77
CA ALA A 41 -2.04 6.10 -2.43
C ALA A 41 -1.79 4.64 -2.01
N ILE A 42 -2.14 3.68 -2.88
CA ILE A 42 -1.93 2.25 -2.65
C ILE A 42 -0.42 1.93 -2.49
N THR A 43 0.41 2.53 -3.34
CA THR A 43 1.87 2.32 -3.30
C THR A 43 2.50 2.92 -2.03
N LEU A 44 2.03 4.08 -1.58
CA LEU A 44 2.48 4.71 -0.34
C LEU A 44 2.08 3.88 0.88
N PHE A 45 0.88 3.29 0.90
CA PHE A 45 0.48 2.36 1.94
C PHE A 45 1.47 1.20 2.06
N ALA A 46 1.80 0.54 0.95
CA ALA A 46 2.76 -0.56 0.91
C ALA A 46 4.14 -0.12 1.41
N THR A 47 4.63 1.00 0.88
CA THR A 47 5.97 1.53 1.17
C THR A 47 6.12 1.89 2.64
N ILE A 48 5.16 2.64 3.22
CA ILE A 48 5.19 3.00 4.63
C ILE A 48 5.08 1.74 5.48
N SER A 49 4.19 0.80 5.13
CA SER A 49 4.01 -0.45 5.85
C SER A 49 5.28 -1.30 5.90
N TRP A 50 6.00 -1.41 4.77
CA TRP A 50 7.27 -2.13 4.68
C TRP A 50 8.41 -1.44 5.43
N LEU A 51 8.55 -0.11 5.31
CA LEU A 51 9.61 0.64 5.98
C LEU A 51 9.44 0.65 7.50
N THR A 52 8.19 0.74 7.97
CA THR A 52 7.87 0.90 9.39
C THR A 52 7.62 -0.43 10.10
N GLY A 53 7.45 -1.53 9.36
CA GLY A 53 7.10 -2.84 9.92
C GLY A 53 5.77 -2.82 10.71
N THR A 54 4.87 -1.89 10.39
CA THR A 54 3.60 -1.69 11.09
C THR A 54 2.65 -2.86 10.90
N ILE A 55 2.67 -3.45 9.72
CA ILE A 55 2.06 -4.75 9.40
C ILE A 55 3.12 -5.65 8.78
N ARG A 56 2.91 -6.96 8.88
CA ARG A 56 3.77 -7.95 8.20
C ARG A 56 3.80 -7.65 6.71
N ALA A 57 4.99 -7.72 6.12
CA ALA A 57 5.21 -7.32 4.73
C ALA A 57 4.33 -8.11 3.75
N GLU A 58 4.06 -9.37 4.06
CA GLU A 58 3.18 -10.26 3.31
C GLU A 58 1.74 -9.74 3.29
N TYR A 59 1.23 -9.24 4.43
CA TYR A 59 -0.11 -8.65 4.50
C TYR A 59 -0.18 -7.30 3.79
N ALA A 60 0.85 -6.46 3.92
CA ALA A 60 0.93 -5.20 3.17
C ALA A 60 0.87 -5.45 1.66
N GLY A 61 1.65 -6.43 1.18
CA GLY A 61 1.66 -6.83 -0.22
C GLY A 61 0.30 -7.33 -0.69
N LEU A 62 -0.34 -8.22 0.06
CA LEU A 62 -1.67 -8.75 -0.27
C LEU A 62 -2.74 -7.66 -0.34
N VAL A 63 -2.76 -6.74 0.64
CA VAL A 63 -3.70 -5.61 0.64
C VAL A 63 -3.48 -4.73 -0.60
N THR A 64 -2.22 -4.46 -0.93
CA THR A 64 -1.84 -3.64 -2.09
C THR A 64 -2.28 -4.30 -3.40
N LEU A 65 -2.03 -5.60 -3.57
CA LEU A 65 -2.42 -6.39 -4.74
C LEU A 65 -3.94 -6.46 -4.91
N LEU A 66 -4.71 -6.53 -3.82
CA LEU A 66 -6.17 -6.51 -3.89
C LEU A 66 -6.72 -5.10 -4.12
N ALA A 67 -6.09 -4.07 -3.56
CA ALA A 67 -6.54 -2.70 -3.66
C ALA A 67 -6.51 -2.20 -5.11
N PHE A 68 -5.44 -2.51 -5.85
CA PHE A 68 -5.24 -2.09 -7.23
C PHE A 68 -6.41 -2.39 -8.21
N PRO A 69 -6.91 -3.64 -8.29
CA PRO A 69 -8.08 -3.95 -9.10
C PRO A 69 -9.40 -3.43 -8.51
N LEU A 70 -9.54 -3.42 -7.17
CA LEU A 70 -10.74 -2.89 -6.51
C LEU A 70 -10.94 -1.39 -6.77
N THR A 71 -9.85 -0.64 -6.96
CA THR A 71 -9.90 0.80 -7.26
C THR A 71 -9.96 1.09 -8.76
N GLY A 72 -9.95 0.06 -9.62
CA GLY A 72 -9.93 0.22 -11.08
C GLY A 72 -8.62 0.82 -11.61
N THR A 73 -7.55 0.75 -10.82
CA THR A 73 -6.23 1.28 -11.20
C THR A 73 -5.54 0.38 -12.22
N THR A 74 -5.78 -0.93 -12.12
CA THR A 74 -5.32 -1.95 -13.08
C THR A 74 -6.33 -3.10 -13.10
N THR A 75 -6.25 -4.02 -14.05
CA THR A 75 -7.14 -5.20 -14.07
C THR A 75 -6.63 -6.28 -13.12
N PHE A 76 -7.51 -7.22 -12.76
CA PHE A 76 -7.12 -8.35 -11.92
C PHE A 76 -6.02 -9.17 -12.60
N GLU A 77 -6.19 -9.47 -13.88
CA GLU A 77 -5.23 -10.24 -14.69
C GLU A 77 -3.87 -9.54 -14.73
N ALA A 78 -3.85 -8.23 -15.00
CA ALA A 78 -2.60 -7.46 -15.05
C ALA A 78 -1.91 -7.36 -13.68
N THR A 79 -2.67 -7.31 -12.59
CA THR A 79 -2.12 -7.25 -11.22
C THR A 79 -1.47 -8.57 -10.81
N PHE A 80 -2.08 -9.70 -11.20
CA PHE A 80 -1.64 -11.04 -10.80
C PHE A 80 -0.81 -11.77 -11.86
N ALA A 81 -0.57 -11.18 -13.04
CA ALA A 81 0.21 -11.78 -14.13
C ALA A 81 1.62 -12.24 -13.72
N TYR A 82 2.21 -11.62 -12.69
CA TYR A 82 3.54 -12.00 -12.18
C TYR A 82 3.51 -13.15 -11.19
N PHE A 83 2.32 -13.56 -10.72
CA PHE A 83 2.14 -14.62 -9.72
C PHE A 83 1.68 -15.96 -10.32
N GLY A 84 1.37 -16.03 -11.62
CA GLY A 84 1.09 -17.28 -12.33
C GLY A 84 0.99 -17.11 -13.86
N PRO A 85 1.23 -18.19 -14.65
CA PRO A 85 0.78 -18.27 -16.04
C PRO A 85 -0.73 -18.48 -16.16
#